data_AF-A0A357K491-F1
#
_entry.id   AF-A0A357K491-F1
#
_cell.length_a   1.000
_cell.length_b   1.000
_cell.length_c   1.000
_cell.angle_alpha   90.00
_cell.angle_beta   90.00
_cell.angle_gamma   90.00
#
_symmetry.space_group_name_H-M   'P 1'
#
loop_
_entity.id
_entity.type
_entity.pdbx_description
1 polymer ?
#
loop_
_entity_poly.entity_id
_entity_poly.type
_entity_poly.pdbx_seq_one_letter_code
_entity_poly.pdbx_strand_id
1 'polypeptide(L)'
;GSGPAIWGLFSGLAYFYIVYLIMAGEAKQLAQASSPAVQKAHDILCKFVLIGWGIYPLGYMIGTEGWYDFVDGIPVDMDVVYNIGDAINKIGFGLVIYSLAVSDK
;
A
#
# COMPACT_ATOMS: atom_id res chain seq x y z
N GLY A 1 -20.65 6.48 -18.76
CA GLY A 1 -20.65 5.91 -17.39
C GLY A 1 -19.91 6.86 -16.47
N SER A 2 -20.07 6.73 -15.15
CA SER A 2 -19.28 7.47 -14.17
C SER A 2 -17.78 7.34 -14.50
N GLY A 3 -17.07 8.46 -14.63
CA GLY A 3 -15.69 8.49 -15.13
C GLY A 3 -14.67 7.85 -14.17
N PRO A 4 -13.44 7.57 -14.64
CA PRO A 4 -12.39 6.91 -13.85
C PRO A 4 -12.07 7.57 -12.51
N ALA A 5 -12.26 8.90 -12.41
CA ALA A 5 -12.06 9.68 -11.20
C ALA A 5 -13.04 9.31 -10.06
N ILE A 6 -14.30 9.01 -10.39
CA ILE A 6 -15.31 8.64 -9.39
C ILE A 6 -14.94 7.28 -8.78
N TRP A 7 -14.54 6.33 -9.61
CA TRP A 7 -14.09 5.02 -9.13
C TRP A 7 -12.76 5.11 -8.38
N GLY A 8 -11.85 5.97 -8.82
CA GLY A 8 -10.61 6.27 -8.11
C GLY A 8 -10.87 6.86 -6.71
N LEU A 9 -11.85 7.74 -6.56
CA LEU A 9 -12.25 8.28 -5.25
C LEU A 9 -12.78 7.18 -4.32
N PHE A 10 -13.72 6.35 -4.77
CA PHE A 10 -14.26 5.26 -3.95
C PHE A 10 -13.18 4.24 -3.57
N SER A 11 -12.31 3.87 -4.52
CA SER A 11 -11.17 2.98 -4.26
C SER A 11 -10.18 3.60 -3.28
N GLY A 12 -9.90 4.90 -3.39
CA GLY A 12 -9.03 5.64 -2.47
C GLY A 12 -9.58 5.67 -1.05
N LEU A 13 -10.88 5.93 -0.88
CA LEU A 13 -11.54 5.90 0.42
C LEU A 13 -11.47 4.50 1.05
N ALA A 14 -11.73 3.44 0.26
CA ALA A 14 -11.59 2.07 0.74
C ALA A 14 -10.15 1.74 1.15
N TYR A 15 -9.16 2.20 0.40
CA TYR A 15 -7.76 2.02 0.74
C TYR A 15 -7.39 2.69 2.07
N PHE A 16 -7.75 3.97 2.27
CA PHE A 16 -7.50 4.65 3.55
C PHE A 16 -8.30 4.05 4.72
N TYR A 17 -9.46 3.46 4.44
CA TYR A 17 -10.19 2.70 5.45
C TYR A 17 -9.42 1.44 5.89
N ILE A 18 -8.80 0.70 4.96
CA ILE A 18 -7.91 -0.42 5.30
C ILE A 18 -6.73 0.05 6.15
N VAL A 19 -6.09 1.17 5.76
CA VAL A 19 -5.01 1.78 6.55
C VAL A 19 -5.48 2.09 7.98
N TYR A 20 -6.66 2.68 8.14
CA TYR A 20 -7.24 2.95 9.45
C TYR A 20 -7.44 1.66 10.27
N LEU A 21 -8.01 0.62 9.66
CA LEU A 21 -8.26 -0.66 10.33
C LEU A 21 -6.98 -1.29 10.90
N ILE A 22 -5.88 -1.24 10.15
CA ILE A 22 -4.62 -1.84 10.60
C ILE A 22 -3.84 -0.95 11.58
N MET A 23 -3.91 0.38 11.43
CA MET A 23 -3.12 1.30 12.24
C MET A 23 -3.81 1.73 13.55
N ALA A 24 -5.15 1.73 13.58
CA ALA A 24 -5.94 2.19 14.71
C ALA A 24 -7.07 1.23 15.13
N GLY A 25 -7.34 0.19 14.34
CA GLY A 25 -8.35 -0.82 14.64
C GLY A 25 -7.83 -1.98 15.48
N GLU A 26 -8.54 -3.11 15.38
CA GLU A 26 -8.28 -4.32 16.16
C GLU A 26 -6.85 -4.87 15.95
N ALA A 27 -6.31 -4.79 14.74
CA ALA A 27 -4.95 -5.25 14.46
C ALA A 27 -3.89 -4.50 15.27
N LYS A 28 -4.05 -3.18 15.47
CA LYS A 28 -3.14 -2.40 16.31
C LYS A 28 -3.23 -2.81 17.78
N GLN A 29 -4.44 -3.08 18.28
CA GLN A 29 -4.66 -3.52 19.66
C GLN A 29 -4.03 -4.90 19.90
N LEU A 30 -4.22 -5.83 18.97
CA LEU A 30 -3.59 -7.15 19.01
C LEU A 30 -2.07 -7.04 18.97
N ALA A 31 -1.52 -6.20 18.10
CA ALA A 31 -0.09 -5.96 18.05
C ALA A 31 0.44 -5.42 19.38
N GLN A 32 -0.21 -4.43 19.99
CA GLN A 32 0.19 -3.87 21.30
C GLN A 32 0.14 -4.90 22.43
N ALA A 33 -0.77 -5.87 22.37
CA ALA A 33 -0.85 -6.98 23.32
C ALA A 33 0.17 -8.11 23.04
N SER A 34 0.93 -8.02 21.95
CA SER A 34 1.88 -9.05 21.50
C SER A 34 3.33 -8.74 21.91
N SER A 35 4.25 -9.66 21.59
CA SER A 35 5.68 -9.48 21.84
C SER A 35 6.25 -8.24 21.11
N PRO A 36 7.37 -7.66 21.59
CA PRO A 36 8.04 -6.57 20.90
C PRO A 36 8.41 -6.89 19.44
N ALA A 37 8.73 -8.16 19.14
CA ALA A 37 9.02 -8.61 17.79
C ALA A 37 7.77 -8.55 16.89
N VAL A 38 6.61 -9.00 17.38
CA VAL A 38 5.33 -8.91 16.66
C VAL A 38 4.92 -7.45 16.47
N GLN A 39 5.12 -6.59 17.47
CA GLN A 39 4.86 -5.14 17.35
C GLN A 39 5.71 -4.51 16.24
N LYS A 40 7.02 -4.83 16.22
CA LYS A 40 7.94 -4.36 15.19
C LYS A 40 7.51 -4.84 13.79
N ALA A 41 7.12 -6.11 13.67
CA ALA A 41 6.63 -6.65 12.40
C ALA A 41 5.35 -5.95 11.94
N HIS A 42 4.40 -5.74 12.84
CA HIS A 42 3.16 -5.01 12.56
C HIS A 42 3.43 -3.58 12.08
N ASP A 43 4.30 -2.82 12.75
CA ASP A 43 4.60 -1.44 12.35
C ASP A 43 5.28 -1.36 10.96
N ILE A 44 6.06 -2.39 10.59
CA ILE A 44 6.62 -2.51 9.25
C ILE A 44 5.54 -2.88 8.22
N LEU A 45 4.65 -3.82 8.54
CA LEU A 45 3.50 -4.19 7.70
C LEU A 45 2.60 -2.99 7.41
N CYS A 46 2.31 -2.16 8.42
CA CYS A 46 1.55 -0.92 8.24
C CYS A 46 2.21 0.04 7.24
N LYS A 47 3.55 0.10 7.21
CA LYS A 47 4.28 0.92 6.23
C LYS A 47 4.17 0.35 4.81
N PHE A 48 4.18 -0.98 4.65
CA PHE A 48 3.93 -1.59 3.34
C PHE A 48 2.53 -1.26 2.83
N VAL A 49 1.52 -1.36 3.69
CA VAL A 49 0.16 -1.00 3.28
C VAL A 49 0.06 0.50 3.00
N LEU A 50 0.54 1.39 3.88
CA LEU A 50 0.38 2.85 3.68
C LEU A 50 1.25 3.43 2.54
N ILE A 51 2.50 3.01 2.44
CA ILE A 51 3.47 3.60 1.48
C ILE A 51 3.57 2.71 0.25
N GLY A 52 3.77 1.40 0.46
CA GLY A 52 3.94 0.45 -0.62
C GLY A 52 2.69 0.35 -1.49
N TRP A 53 1.49 0.22 -0.91
CA TRP A 53 0.27 0.14 -1.73
C TRP A 53 -0.11 1.49 -2.34
N GLY A 54 0.39 2.60 -1.79
CA GLY A 54 0.22 3.94 -2.37
C GLY A 54 0.78 4.08 -3.80
N ILE A 55 1.63 3.15 -4.25
CA ILE A 55 2.14 3.09 -5.62
C ILE A 55 1.02 2.76 -6.63
N TYR A 56 0.05 1.92 -6.25
CA TYR A 56 -1.04 1.51 -7.15
C TYR A 56 -2.02 2.65 -7.53
N PRO A 57 -2.53 3.49 -6.60
CA PRO A 57 -3.33 4.63 -6.99
C PRO A 57 -2.50 5.67 -7.78
N LEU A 58 -1.20 5.81 -7.53
CA LEU A 58 -0.32 6.65 -8.37
C LEU A 58 -0.25 6.13 -9.81
N GLY A 59 -0.01 4.83 -10.00
CA GLY A 59 -0.02 4.22 -11.33
C GLY A 59 -1.37 4.34 -12.03
N TYR A 60 -2.47 4.19 -11.29
CA TYR A 60 -3.82 4.39 -11.84
C TYR A 60 -4.01 5.82 -12.36
N MET A 61 -3.59 6.84 -11.59
CA MET A 61 -3.67 8.24 -12.03
C MET A 61 -2.81 8.49 -13.27
N ILE A 62 -1.60 7.94 -13.32
CA ILE A 62 -0.68 8.10 -14.47
C ILE A 62 -1.23 7.44 -15.74
N GLY A 63 -1.88 6.28 -15.62
CA GLY A 63 -2.39 5.52 -16.77
C GLY A 63 -3.81 5.90 -17.22
N THR A 64 -4.42 6.92 -16.63
CA THR A 64 -5.85 7.21 -16.82
C THR A 64 -6.08 8.67 -17.21
N GLU A 65 -6.56 8.90 -18.43
CA GLU A 65 -6.90 10.24 -18.92
C GLU A 65 -8.15 10.85 -18.24
N GLY A 66 -8.28 12.17 -18.33
CA GLY A 66 -9.42 12.98 -17.87
C GLY A 66 -9.08 13.84 -16.65
N TRP A 67 -9.68 13.53 -15.50
CA TRP A 67 -9.41 14.32 -14.28
C TRP A 67 -7.94 14.28 -13.84
N TYR A 68 -7.21 13.25 -14.26
CA TYR A 68 -5.82 13.03 -13.89
C TYR A 68 -4.81 13.64 -14.86
N ASP A 69 -5.23 14.39 -15.88
CA ASP A 69 -4.31 14.98 -16.89
C ASP A 69 -3.20 15.87 -16.26
N PHE A 70 -3.39 16.32 -15.01
CA PHE A 70 -2.35 17.01 -14.25
C PHE A 70 -1.12 16.14 -13.91
N VAL A 71 -1.21 14.81 -14.03
CA VAL A 71 -0.09 13.86 -13.85
C VAL A 71 0.52 13.37 -15.17
N ASP A 72 -0.04 13.73 -16.33
CA ASP A 72 0.45 13.32 -17.66
C ASP A 72 1.90 13.76 -17.95
N GLY A 73 2.40 14.74 -17.20
CA GLY A 73 3.80 15.17 -17.27
C GLY A 73 4.81 14.17 -16.71
N ILE A 74 4.38 13.04 -16.13
CA ILE A 74 5.26 11.97 -15.64
C ILE A 74 5.42 10.94 -16.77
N PRO A 75 6.58 10.88 -17.46
CA PRO A 75 6.78 10.02 -18.63
C PRO A 75 7.11 8.58 -18.21
N VAL A 76 6.27 7.97 -17.39
CA VAL A 76 6.41 6.58 -16.94
C VAL A 76 5.15 5.80 -17.28
N ASP A 77 5.34 4.62 -17.83
CA ASP A 77 4.23 3.74 -18.18
C ASP A 77 3.60 3.13 -16.92
N MET A 78 2.26 3.02 -16.88
CA MET A 78 1.52 2.46 -15.75
C MET A 78 1.96 1.03 -15.41
N ASP A 79 2.25 0.20 -16.42
CA ASP A 79 2.68 -1.19 -16.21
C ASP A 79 4.06 -1.23 -15.53
N VAL A 80 4.93 -0.26 -15.82
CA VAL A 80 6.22 -0.12 -15.12
C VAL A 80 5.99 0.24 -13.65
N VAL A 81 5.10 1.20 -13.38
CA VAL A 81 4.74 1.59 -12.00
C VAL A 81 4.17 0.40 -11.22
N TYR A 82 3.28 -0.38 -11.84
CA TYR A 82 2.68 -1.55 -11.22
C TYR A 82 3.66 -2.69 -11.02
N ASN A 83 4.58 -2.93 -11.95
CA ASN A 83 5.64 -3.92 -11.75
C ASN A 83 6.57 -3.54 -10.60
N ILE A 84 6.90 -2.26 -10.44
CA ILE A 84 7.66 -1.75 -9.29
C ILE A 84 6.85 -1.94 -8.00
N GLY A 85 5.57 -1.57 -8.01
CA GLY A 85 4.65 -1.79 -6.89
C GLY A 85 4.60 -3.25 -6.48
N ASP A 86 4.55 -4.17 -7.43
CA ASP A 86 4.53 -5.61 -7.19
C ASP A 86 5.85 -6.15 -6.66
N ALA A 87 6.99 -5.70 -7.21
CA ALA A 87 8.31 -6.06 -6.67
C ALA A 87 8.44 -5.64 -5.21
N ILE A 88 7.97 -4.45 -4.84
CA ILE A 88 7.99 -3.96 -3.46
C ILE A 88 7.01 -4.74 -2.57
N ASN A 89 5.74 -4.82 -2.96
CA ASN A 89 4.67 -5.31 -2.09
C ASN A 89 4.51 -6.83 -2.07
N LYS A 90 5.15 -7.56 -3.00
CA LYS A 90 5.13 -9.03 -3.03
C LYS A 90 6.50 -9.59 -2.64
N ILE A 91 7.54 -9.26 -3.41
CA ILE A 91 8.90 -9.79 -3.17
C ILE A 91 9.52 -9.13 -1.94
N GLY A 92 9.60 -7.79 -1.93
CA GLY A 92 10.18 -7.04 -0.81
C GLY A 92 9.45 -7.30 0.51
N PHE A 93 8.12 -7.28 0.46
CA PHE A 93 7.26 -7.67 1.59
C PHE A 93 7.62 -9.05 2.14
N GLY A 94 7.68 -10.08 1.28
CA GLY A 94 7.99 -11.45 1.68
C GLY A 94 9.38 -11.57 2.32
N LEU A 95 10.38 -10.91 1.74
CA LEU A 95 11.76 -10.90 2.26
C LEU A 95 11.85 -10.22 3.63
N VAL A 96 11.14 -9.11 3.83
CA VAL A 96 11.12 -8.40 5.11
C VAL A 96 10.44 -9.22 6.19
N ILE A 97 9.30 -9.86 5.88
CA ILE A 97 8.60 -10.71 6.85
C ILE A 97 9.41 -11.96 7.18
N TYR A 98 10.03 -12.59 6.19
CA TYR A 98 10.95 -13.69 6.44
C TYR A 98 12.10 -13.28 7.38
N SER A 99 12.75 -12.14 7.10
CA SER A 99 13.83 -11.60 7.93
C SER A 99 13.40 -11.35 9.37
N LEU A 100 12.20 -10.79 9.57
CA LEU A 100 11.63 -10.58 10.91
C LEU A 100 11.36 -11.90 11.63
N ALA A 101 10.78 -12.88 10.94
CA ALA A 101 10.47 -14.19 11.50
C ALA A 101 11.71 -14.98 11.94
N VAL A 102 12.81 -14.93 11.18
CA VAL A 102 14.05 -15.64 11.53
C VAL A 102 14.93 -14.89 12.53
N SER A 103 14.68 -13.59 12.71
CA SER A 103 15.39 -12.76 13.70
C SER A 103 14.74 -12.82 15.10
N ASP A 104 13.49 -13.26 15.18
CA ASP A 104 12.79 -13.54 16.44
C ASP A 104 13.30 -14.88 17.00
N LYS A 105 14.13 -14.83 18.03
CA LYS A 105 14.74 -15.99 18.70
C LYS A 105 14.35 -16.05 20.17
#